data_AF-A0A834KDL6-F1
#
_entry.id   AF-A0A834KDL6-F1
#
_cell.length_a   1.000
_cell.length_b   1.000
_cell.length_c   1.000
_cell.angle_alpha   90.00
_cell.angle_beta   90.00
_cell.angle_gamma   90.00
#
_symmetry.space_group_name_H-M   'P 1'
#
loop_
_entity.id
_entity.type
_entity.pdbx_description
1 polymer ?
#
loop_
_entity_poly.entity_id
_entity_poly.type
_entity_poly.pdbx_seq_one_letter_code
_entity_poly.pdbx_strand_id
1 'polypeptide(L)'
;MEEMGKMKEVSVCSTEREVWYEGARRAIEARIRAATSSNGAGTGGGGGGGGGGGGGGGGGGGGGSIPPSTVARGVVLFVGDGMSMSTLTAARILSGQRHGNTGEEAQLAWDSFPAVALSRLIGLF
;
A
#
# COMPACT_ATOMS: atom_id res chain seq x y z
N MET A 1 24.87 -36.10 -19.04
CA MET A 1 25.02 -34.74 -18.45
C MET A 1 23.98 -33.77 -19.02
N GLU A 2 22.75 -34.21 -19.31
CA GLU A 2 21.73 -33.40 -19.99
C GLU A 2 20.46 -33.20 -19.14
N GLU A 3 20.52 -33.51 -17.83
CA GLU A 3 19.33 -33.46 -16.96
C GLU A 3 19.35 -32.33 -15.91
N MET A 4 20.44 -31.56 -15.80
CA MET A 4 20.54 -30.46 -14.83
C MET A 4 20.13 -29.09 -15.40
N GLY A 5 19.87 -28.98 -16.71
CA GLY A 5 19.45 -27.73 -17.35
C GLY A 5 17.98 -27.38 -17.08
N LYS A 6 17.10 -28.39 -17.02
CA LYS A 6 15.65 -28.19 -16.83
C LYS A 6 15.24 -27.82 -15.40
N MET A 7 16.08 -28.09 -14.41
CA MET A 7 15.73 -27.87 -13.00
C MET A 7 15.91 -26.42 -12.54
N LYS A 8 16.75 -25.63 -13.23
CA LYS A 8 16.98 -24.21 -12.86
C LYS A 8 15.86 -23.30 -13.37
N GLU A 9 15.33 -23.59 -14.55
CA GLU A 9 14.28 -22.79 -15.19
C GLU A 9 12.91 -22.98 -14.51
N VAL A 10 12.62 -24.20 -14.03
CA VAL A 10 11.40 -24.50 -13.27
C VAL A 10 11.41 -23.82 -11.89
N SER A 11 12.57 -23.69 -11.25
CA SER A 11 12.70 -23.06 -9.92
C SER A 11 12.43 -21.55 -9.98
N VAL A 12 13.05 -20.82 -10.92
CA VAL A 12 12.80 -19.37 -11.10
C VAL A 12 11.32 -19.09 -11.38
N CYS A 13 10.70 -19.87 -12.28
CA CYS A 13 9.27 -19.74 -12.60
C CYS A 13 8.33 -20.11 -11.43
N SER A 14 8.76 -20.96 -10.50
CA SER A 14 7.98 -21.29 -9.29
C SER A 14 8.10 -20.21 -8.22
N THR A 15 9.31 -19.72 -7.97
CA THR A 15 9.59 -18.67 -6.97
C THR A 15 8.93 -17.35 -7.33
N GLU A 16 9.00 -16.94 -8.61
CA GLU A 16 8.36 -15.70 -9.07
C GLU A 16 6.84 -15.76 -8.92
N ARG A 17 6.21 -16.90 -9.24
CA ARG A 17 4.77 -17.08 -9.03
C ARG A 17 4.37 -16.93 -7.57
N GLU A 18 5.13 -17.52 -6.64
CA GLU A 18 4.84 -17.39 -5.21
C GLU A 18 4.94 -15.94 -4.72
N VAL A 19 5.92 -15.17 -5.19
CA VAL A 19 6.06 -13.74 -4.83
C VAL A 19 4.84 -12.93 -5.27
N TRP A 20 4.36 -13.14 -6.50
CA TRP A 20 3.17 -12.45 -7.01
C TRP A 20 1.89 -12.85 -6.23
N TYR A 21 1.73 -14.14 -5.92
CA TYR A 21 0.57 -14.63 -5.18
C TYR A 21 0.57 -14.16 -3.72
N GLU A 22 1.70 -14.24 -3.01
CA GLU A 22 1.80 -13.76 -1.63
C GLU A 22 1.65 -12.23 -1.55
N GLY A 23 2.20 -11.50 -2.53
CA GLY A 23 1.99 -10.05 -2.66
C GLY A 23 0.51 -9.70 -2.82
N ALA A 24 -0.19 -10.38 -3.73
CA ALA A 24 -1.62 -10.19 -3.93
C ALA A 24 -2.45 -10.58 -2.69
N ARG A 25 -2.13 -11.71 -2.06
CA ARG A 25 -2.78 -12.20 -0.84
C ARG A 25 -2.66 -11.18 0.28
N ARG A 26 -1.45 -10.67 0.51
CA ARG A 26 -1.17 -9.63 1.52
C ARG A 26 -1.94 -8.34 1.23
N ALA A 27 -2.04 -7.91 -0.02
CA ALA A 27 -2.79 -6.72 -0.39
C ALA A 27 -4.30 -6.86 -0.14
N ILE A 28 -4.86 -8.04 -0.46
CA ILE A 28 -6.27 -8.35 -0.21
C ILE A 28 -6.55 -8.42 1.28
N GLU A 29 -5.73 -9.14 2.04
CA GLU A 29 -5.88 -9.26 3.50
C GLU A 29 -5.78 -7.90 4.19
N ALA A 30 -4.85 -7.03 3.76
CA ALA A 30 -4.74 -5.68 4.27
C ALA A 30 -6.02 -4.88 4.03
N ARG A 31 -6.64 -5.02 2.85
CA ARG A 31 -7.91 -4.35 2.54
C ARG A 31 -9.08 -4.90 3.34
N ILE A 32 -9.16 -6.22 3.51
CA ILE A 32 -10.19 -6.87 4.34
C ILE A 32 -10.05 -6.41 5.79
N ARG A 33 -8.83 -6.38 6.35
CA ARG A 33 -8.59 -5.90 7.73
C ARG A 33 -9.02 -4.45 7.91
N ALA A 34 -8.71 -3.59 6.93
CA ALA A 34 -9.15 -2.20 6.94
C ALA A 34 -10.69 -2.07 6.85
N ALA A 35 -11.36 -2.95 6.11
CA ALA A 35 -12.82 -2.95 5.99
C ALA A 35 -13.52 -3.51 7.24
N THR A 36 -13.08 -4.66 7.76
CA THR A 36 -13.71 -5.35 8.90
C THR A 36 -13.61 -4.57 10.21
N SER A 37 -12.53 -3.81 10.42
CA SER A 37 -12.38 -2.95 11.60
C SER A 37 -13.38 -1.78 11.64
N SER A 38 -14.06 -1.45 10.54
CA SER A 38 -15.08 -0.39 10.50
C SER A 38 -16.48 -0.85 10.93
N ASN A 39 -16.77 -2.16 10.88
CA ASN A 39 -18.08 -2.72 11.28
C ASN A 39 -18.23 -2.95 12.80
N GLY A 40 -17.21 -2.63 13.60
CA GLY A 40 -17.18 -2.86 15.06
C GLY A 40 -17.53 -1.64 15.92
N ALA A 41 -18.00 -0.53 15.34
CA ALA A 41 -18.42 0.65 16.11
C ALA A 41 -19.83 0.47 16.69
N GLY A 42 -19.96 -0.50 17.59
CA GLY A 42 -21.17 -0.79 18.34
C GLY A 42 -20.86 -1.66 19.53
N THR A 43 -20.61 -1.02 20.69
CA THR A 43 -20.90 -1.43 22.08
C THR A 43 -19.83 -0.86 23.02
N GLY A 44 -20.26 -0.02 23.96
CA GLY A 44 -19.42 0.48 25.03
C GLY A 44 -19.29 -0.52 26.19
N GLY A 45 -18.25 -0.34 26.99
CA GLY A 45 -18.25 -0.68 28.41
C GLY A 45 -17.36 -1.85 28.86
N GLY A 46 -16.16 -1.50 29.34
CA GLY A 46 -15.67 -1.97 30.66
C GLY A 46 -14.74 -3.18 30.73
N GLY A 47 -13.53 -2.95 31.27
CA GLY A 47 -12.95 -3.84 32.28
C GLY A 47 -11.63 -4.57 31.97
N GLY A 48 -10.51 -3.97 32.39
CA GLY A 48 -9.52 -4.61 33.26
C GLY A 48 -8.49 -5.61 32.69
N GLY A 49 -7.21 -5.29 32.91
CA GLY A 49 -6.24 -6.29 33.40
C GLY A 49 -5.03 -6.62 32.52
N GLY A 50 -3.87 -6.06 32.89
CA GLY A 50 -2.65 -6.85 33.15
C GLY A 50 -1.73 -7.26 31.98
N GLY A 51 -0.49 -6.73 32.03
CA GLY A 51 0.72 -7.57 31.98
C GLY A 51 1.48 -7.71 30.66
N GLY A 52 2.64 -7.03 30.60
CA GLY A 52 3.94 -7.66 30.30
C GLY A 52 4.37 -7.86 28.83
N GLY A 53 5.51 -7.25 28.49
CA GLY A 53 6.59 -7.93 27.76
C GLY A 53 6.85 -7.53 26.30
N GLY A 54 8.00 -6.86 26.08
CA GLY A 54 8.98 -7.25 25.07
C GLY A 54 8.85 -6.72 23.63
N GLY A 55 9.85 -5.91 23.24
CA GLY A 55 10.58 -6.12 21.98
C GLY A 55 10.17 -5.33 20.73
N GLY A 56 11.10 -4.51 20.25
CA GLY A 56 11.47 -4.47 18.83
C GLY A 56 10.69 -3.54 17.89
N GLY A 57 11.35 -2.43 17.51
CA GLY A 57 11.54 -1.93 16.14
C GLY A 57 10.37 -1.82 15.15
N GLY A 58 10.26 -0.64 14.53
CA GLY A 58 9.78 -0.52 13.15
C GLY A 58 8.80 0.61 12.89
N GLY A 59 9.26 1.59 12.09
CA GLY A 59 8.51 2.28 11.02
C GLY A 59 7.15 2.90 11.35
N GLY A 60 7.08 4.24 11.22
CA GLY A 60 5.83 5.00 11.25
C GLY A 60 4.80 4.46 10.26
N GLY A 61 3.81 3.73 10.76
CA GLY A 61 2.61 3.36 10.02
C GLY A 61 1.69 4.56 9.92
N GLY A 62 1.55 5.11 8.72
CA GLY A 62 0.48 6.03 8.37
C GLY A 62 -0.87 5.38 8.72
N GLY A 63 -1.70 6.12 9.45
CA GLY A 63 -2.97 5.65 9.98
C GLY A 63 -3.82 4.96 8.92
N GLY A 64 -4.11 3.68 9.15
CA GLY A 64 -5.15 2.96 8.43
C GLY A 64 -6.47 3.71 8.60
N SER A 65 -7.03 4.18 7.49
CA SER A 65 -8.19 5.04 7.50
C SER A 65 -9.44 4.28 7.91
N ILE A 66 -9.79 4.41 9.18
CA ILE A 66 -11.19 4.52 9.59
C ILE A 66 -11.78 5.62 8.70
N PRO A 67 -12.86 5.41 7.90
CA PRO A 67 -13.54 6.55 7.30
C PRO A 67 -13.99 7.41 8.49
N PRO A 68 -13.49 8.65 8.64
CA PRO A 68 -13.93 9.46 9.75
C PRO A 68 -15.44 9.66 9.57
N SER A 69 -16.25 9.03 10.42
CA SER A 69 -17.69 9.26 10.49
C SER A 69 -18.01 10.65 11.06
N THR A 70 -16.97 11.41 11.35
CA THR A 70 -16.98 12.77 11.87
C THR A 70 -16.65 13.76 10.77
N VAL A 71 -17.31 14.92 10.78
CA VAL A 71 -16.96 16.05 9.93
C VAL A 71 -15.48 16.43 10.12
N ALA A 72 -14.76 16.56 9.01
CA ALA A 72 -13.36 16.98 9.04
C ALA A 72 -13.22 18.41 9.58
N ARG A 73 -12.27 18.64 10.50
CA ARG A 73 -12.01 19.98 11.06
C ARG A 73 -11.21 20.90 10.12
N GLY A 74 -10.50 20.34 9.15
CA GLY A 74 -9.65 21.09 8.23
C GLY A 74 -9.34 20.27 6.98
N VAL A 75 -9.00 20.98 5.91
CA VAL A 75 -8.73 20.39 4.59
C VAL A 75 -7.36 20.88 4.11
N VAL A 76 -6.52 19.94 3.68
CA VAL A 76 -5.26 20.22 2.98
C VAL A 76 -5.40 19.65 1.57
N LEU A 77 -5.22 20.49 0.56
CA LEU A 77 -5.29 20.09 -0.85
C LEU A 77 -3.91 20.25 -1.49
N PHE A 78 -3.37 19.14 -1.97
CA PHE A 78 -2.15 19.13 -2.79
C PHE A 78 -2.55 19.15 -4.27
N VAL A 79 -2.14 20.19 -4.99
CA VAL A 79 -2.37 20.33 -6.43
C VAL A 79 -1.01 20.25 -7.13
N GLY A 80 -0.82 19.22 -7.95
CA GLY A 80 0.31 19.11 -8.84
C GLY A 80 -0.05 19.61 -10.23
N ASP A 81 0.48 20.75 -10.64
CA ASP A 81 0.37 21.21 -12.03
C ASP A 81 1.12 20.25 -12.97
N GLY A 82 0.48 19.80 -14.04
CA GLY A 82 1.04 18.80 -14.96
C GLY A 82 1.25 17.39 -14.38
N MET A 83 0.69 17.06 -13.21
CA MET A 83 0.86 15.76 -12.56
C MET A 83 -0.13 14.71 -13.12
N SER A 84 0.12 14.25 -14.35
CA SER A 84 -0.62 13.15 -14.97
C SER A 84 -0.16 11.78 -14.44
N MET A 85 -0.90 10.72 -14.78
CA MET A 85 -0.55 9.33 -14.40
C MET A 85 0.86 8.91 -14.87
N SER A 86 1.30 9.37 -16.05
CA SER A 86 2.66 9.08 -16.53
C SER A 86 3.72 9.78 -15.71
N THR A 87 3.47 11.03 -15.29
CA THR A 87 4.35 11.79 -14.40
C THR A 87 4.48 11.09 -13.04
N LEU A 88 3.38 10.57 -12.48
CA LEU A 88 3.39 9.78 -11.24
C LEU A 88 4.26 8.51 -11.37
N THR A 89 4.12 7.76 -12.45
CA THR A 89 4.94 6.56 -12.69
C THR A 89 6.42 6.92 -12.86
N ALA A 90 6.74 7.96 -13.63
CA ALA A 90 8.12 8.41 -13.81
C ALA A 90 8.73 8.87 -12.47
N ALA A 91 7.95 9.56 -11.63
CA ALA A 91 8.37 9.98 -10.29
C ALA A 91 8.64 8.78 -9.36
N ARG A 92 7.84 7.70 -9.43
CA ARG A 92 8.12 6.45 -8.70
C ARG A 92 9.47 5.86 -9.11
N ILE A 93 9.67 5.67 -10.41
CA ILE A 93 10.91 5.11 -10.95
C ILE A 93 12.11 5.95 -10.53
N LEU A 94 12.04 7.26 -10.74
CA LEU A 94 13.11 8.18 -10.36
C LEU A 94 13.37 8.16 -8.85
N SER A 95 12.32 8.08 -8.02
CA SER A 95 12.45 7.98 -6.57
C SER A 95 13.20 6.71 -6.18
N GLY A 96 12.82 5.54 -6.71
CA GLY A 96 13.52 4.29 -6.40
C GLY A 96 14.97 4.29 -6.89
N GLN A 97 15.23 4.83 -8.08
CA GLN A 97 16.59 4.97 -8.61
C GLN A 97 17.47 5.88 -7.73
N ARG A 98 16.92 6.98 -7.19
CA ARG A 98 17.64 7.84 -6.23
C ARG A 98 17.99 7.15 -4.92
N HIS A 99 17.27 6.09 -4.56
CA HIS A 99 17.56 5.25 -3.39
C HIS A 99 18.38 4.00 -3.75
N GLY A 100 18.91 3.91 -4.98
CA GLY A 100 19.73 2.78 -5.44
C GLY A 100 18.94 1.52 -5.83
N ASN A 101 17.61 1.62 -5.94
CA ASN A 101 16.74 0.52 -6.38
C ASN A 101 16.45 0.61 -7.90
N THR A 102 15.86 -0.44 -8.47
CA THR A 102 15.47 -0.48 -9.90
C THR A 102 14.45 0.60 -10.28
N GLY A 103 13.58 0.98 -9.35
CA GLY A 103 12.63 2.09 -9.50
C GLY A 103 11.17 1.66 -9.53
N GLU A 104 10.84 0.57 -10.21
CA GLU A 104 9.45 0.19 -10.52
C GLU A 104 8.61 -0.17 -9.29
N GLU A 105 9.26 -0.72 -8.26
CA GLU A 105 8.61 -1.10 -7.00
C GLU A 105 8.50 0.04 -5.99
N ALA A 106 9.06 1.22 -6.31
CA ALA A 106 9.04 2.35 -5.40
C ALA A 106 7.64 2.95 -5.27
N GLN A 107 7.27 3.29 -4.04
CA GLN A 107 6.00 3.93 -3.72
C GLN A 107 6.23 5.40 -3.33
N LEU A 108 5.35 6.28 -3.82
CA LEU A 108 5.25 7.67 -3.37
C LEU A 108 4.36 7.77 -2.13
N ALA A 109 4.44 8.88 -1.40
CA ALA A 109 3.65 9.09 -0.19
C ALA A 109 2.13 8.92 -0.43
N TRP A 110 1.62 9.37 -1.58
CA TRP A 110 0.21 9.28 -1.97
C TRP A 110 -0.23 7.88 -2.42
N ASP A 111 0.69 6.95 -2.70
CA ASP A 111 0.33 5.58 -3.09
C ASP A 111 -0.20 4.76 -1.92
N SER A 112 0.09 5.22 -0.70
CA SER A 112 -0.43 4.66 0.55
C SER A 112 -1.85 5.14 0.87
N PHE A 113 -2.39 6.12 0.13
CA PHE A 113 -3.70 6.67 0.42
C PHE A 113 -4.80 5.61 0.19
N PRO A 114 -5.81 5.55 1.07
CA PRO A 114 -6.79 4.47 1.07
C PRO A 114 -7.78 4.53 -0.09
N ALA A 115 -7.96 5.73 -0.65
CA ALA A 115 -8.92 6.04 -1.69
C ALA A 115 -8.22 6.72 -2.88
N VAL A 116 -8.62 6.30 -4.08
CA VAL A 116 -8.19 6.88 -5.36
C VAL A 116 -9.42 7.12 -6.22
N ALA A 117 -9.41 8.21 -6.97
CA ALA A 117 -10.46 8.56 -7.92
C ALA A 117 -9.82 9.15 -9.19
N LEU A 118 -10.49 8.98 -10.32
CA LEU A 118 -10.09 9.62 -11.57
C LEU A 118 -10.93 10.88 -11.79
N SER A 119 -10.26 12.00 -12.05
CA SER A 119 -10.92 13.23 -12.46
C SER A 119 -11.01 13.28 -13.98
N ARG A 120 -12.19 13.57 -14.51
CA ARG A 120 -12.37 13.85 -15.93
C ARG A 120 -12.04 15.31 -16.19
N LEU A 121 -10.91 15.57 -16.83
CA LEU A 121 -10.54 16.90 -17.29
C LEU A 121 -10.90 17.02 -18.78
N ILE A 122 -12.04 17.63 -19.06
CA ILE A 122 -12.41 18.09 -20.41
C ILE A 122 -12.51 19.61 -20.33
N GLY A 123 -11.55 20.30 -20.93
CA GLY A 123 -11.68 21.72 -21.21
C GLY A 123 -12.41 21.86 -22.54
N LEU A 124 -13.70 22.20 -22.49
CA LEU A 124 -14.41 22.75 -23.64
C LEU A 124 -14.24 24.28 -23.56
N PHE A 125 -13.38 24.78 -24.42
CA PHE A 125 -13.44 26.14 -24.93
C PHE A 125 -13.92 26.05 -26.37
#